data_AF-A0A929E769-F1
#
_entry.id   AF-A0A929E769-F1
#
_cell.length_a   1.000
_cell.length_b   1.000
_cell.length_c   1.000
_cell.angle_alpha   90.00
_cell.angle_beta   90.00
_cell.angle_gamma   90.00
#
_symmetry.space_group_name_H-M   'P 1'
#
loop_
_entity.id
_entity.type
_entity.pdbx_description
1 polymer ?
#
loop_
_entity_poly.entity_id
_entity_poly.type
_entity_poly.pdbx_seq_one_letter_code
_entity_poly.pdbx_strand_id
1 'polypeptide(L)'
;RRVLEGHRTVVPEPLPVVIGDKSMAIDEEGKGKPMIGVDGITIDTQSEWVYYGASQSTSLWRIRTADLVNASLSDAELTSRIERYGDRPICDGITIDGSGNVYITDITNYAIGVVEPSGNYRVLLKDEKLLVWPDGMSFGPDGYIYVVANQLHLSPVFNMGKNLSTPPYYLVRFKSLAKGAVGR
;
A
#
# COMPACT_ATOMS: atom_id res chain seq x y z
N ARG A 1 -10.19 -5.14 20.46
CA ARG A 1 -8.98 -5.95 20.69
C ARG A 1 -7.92 -5.56 19.67
N ARG A 2 -6.63 -5.64 20.02
CA ARG A 2 -5.53 -5.57 19.04
C ARG A 2 -5.23 -7.01 18.59
N VAL A 3 -5.02 -7.23 17.31
CA VAL A 3 -4.74 -8.56 16.72
C VAL A 3 -3.54 -8.46 15.80
N LEU A 4 -2.87 -9.60 15.56
CA LEU A 4 -1.72 -9.72 14.65
C LEU A 4 -0.52 -8.84 15.03
N GLU A 5 -0.47 -8.29 16.25
CA GLU A 5 0.64 -7.46 16.71
C GLU A 5 1.98 -8.21 16.62
N GLY A 6 2.95 -7.61 15.94
CA GLY A 6 4.26 -8.24 15.70
C GLY A 6 4.25 -9.44 14.73
N HIS A 7 3.10 -9.80 14.16
CA HIS A 7 3.02 -10.90 13.20
C HIS A 7 3.78 -10.56 11.91
N ARG A 8 4.43 -11.56 11.31
CA ARG A 8 5.28 -11.39 10.11
C ARG A 8 4.61 -10.71 8.92
N THR A 9 3.27 -10.69 8.87
CA THR A 9 2.50 -10.10 7.77
C THR A 9 2.13 -8.63 7.97
N VAL A 10 2.39 -8.08 9.17
CA VAL A 10 2.16 -6.66 9.49
C VAL A 10 3.44 -5.92 9.88
N VAL A 11 4.57 -6.60 9.95
CA VAL A 11 5.89 -6.02 10.20
C VAL A 11 6.67 -5.90 8.88
N PRO A 12 7.53 -4.89 8.73
CA PRO A 12 8.31 -4.69 7.51
C PRO A 12 9.41 -5.74 7.36
N GLU A 13 9.72 -6.07 6.12
CA GLU A 13 10.93 -6.77 5.72
C GLU A 13 12.11 -5.76 5.67
N PRO A 14 13.36 -6.18 5.93
CA PRO A 14 14.52 -5.28 5.96
C PRO A 14 15.01 -4.89 4.55
N LEU A 15 14.08 -4.47 3.70
CA LEU A 15 14.32 -4.09 2.31
C LEU A 15 14.74 -2.63 2.20
N PRO A 16 15.70 -2.29 1.34
CA PRO A 16 15.96 -0.89 1.02
C PRO A 16 14.78 -0.29 0.24
N VAL A 17 14.36 0.92 0.60
CA VAL A 17 13.42 1.70 -0.21
C VAL A 17 14.25 2.63 -1.10
N VAL A 18 14.27 2.34 -2.40
CA VAL A 18 15.03 3.11 -3.39
C VAL A 18 14.06 3.77 -4.36
N ILE A 19 14.16 5.08 -4.49
CA ILE A 19 13.35 5.89 -5.40
C ILE A 19 14.31 6.64 -6.32
N GLY A 20 14.28 6.28 -7.61
CA GLY A 20 15.31 6.71 -8.56
C GLY A 20 16.69 6.18 -8.16
N ASP A 21 17.63 7.08 -7.90
CA ASP A 21 18.99 6.78 -7.45
C ASP A 21 19.19 6.94 -5.93
N LYS A 22 18.14 7.30 -5.19
CA LYS A 22 18.22 7.61 -3.76
C LYS A 22 17.64 6.51 -2.90
N SER A 23 18.43 6.04 -1.94
CA SER A 23 17.92 5.23 -0.82
C SER A 23 17.33 6.14 0.25
N MET A 24 16.14 5.82 0.74
CA MET A 24 15.53 6.56 1.85
C MET A 24 16.24 6.27 3.16
N ALA A 25 16.37 7.32 3.99
CA ALA A 25 16.91 7.21 5.35
C ALA A 25 16.07 8.03 6.33
N ILE A 26 15.98 7.57 7.58
CA ILE A 26 15.13 8.19 8.62
C ILE A 26 15.91 8.94 9.71
N ASP A 27 17.25 8.85 9.71
CA ASP A 27 18.11 9.55 10.66
C ASP A 27 18.90 10.68 9.98
N GLU A 28 19.51 11.55 10.79
CA GLU A 28 20.31 12.67 10.29
C GLU A 28 21.63 12.20 9.68
N GLU A 29 22.13 11.03 10.10
CA GLU A 29 23.35 10.42 9.59
C GLU A 29 23.16 9.69 8.24
N GLY A 30 21.92 9.53 7.76
CA GLY A 30 21.59 8.86 6.51
C GLY A 30 21.78 7.33 6.52
N LYS A 31 21.74 6.69 7.70
CA LYS A 31 22.00 5.25 7.90
C LYS A 31 20.75 4.45 8.25
N GLY A 32 19.81 5.06 8.97
CA GLY A 32 18.61 4.43 9.47
C GLY A 32 17.66 4.12 8.32
N LYS A 33 17.27 2.86 8.17
CA LYS A 33 16.32 2.45 7.14
C LYS A 33 14.88 2.64 7.64
N PRO A 34 13.95 3.12 6.80
CA PRO A 34 12.55 3.14 7.17
C PRO A 34 12.03 1.72 7.40
N MET A 35 11.36 1.52 8.55
CA MET A 35 10.73 0.26 8.94
C MET A 35 9.27 0.56 9.32
N ILE A 36 8.44 0.66 8.29
CA ILE A 36 7.01 0.97 8.33
C ILE A 36 6.22 -0.35 8.21
N GLY A 37 5.44 -0.66 9.25
CA GLY A 37 4.59 -1.85 9.30
C GLY A 37 3.40 -1.79 8.35
N VAL A 38 2.31 -2.49 8.71
CA VAL A 38 1.07 -2.48 7.94
C VAL A 38 0.62 -1.05 7.66
N ASP A 39 0.46 -0.74 6.38
CA ASP A 39 0.08 0.58 5.89
C ASP A 39 -1.02 0.42 4.84
N GLY A 40 -0.64 -0.08 3.66
CA GLY A 40 -1.58 -0.51 2.64
C GLY A 40 -2.56 -1.53 3.19
N ILE A 41 -3.81 -1.09 3.39
CA ILE A 41 -4.94 -1.87 3.85
C ILE A 41 -6.21 -1.44 3.14
N THR A 42 -7.04 -2.38 2.72
CA THR A 42 -8.37 -2.12 2.14
C THR A 42 -9.31 -3.30 2.38
N ILE A 43 -10.60 -3.10 2.19
CA ILE A 43 -11.63 -4.14 2.33
C ILE A 43 -12.40 -4.27 1.02
N ASP A 44 -12.66 -5.50 0.56
CA ASP A 44 -13.37 -5.72 -0.70
C ASP A 44 -14.79 -5.15 -0.70
N THR A 45 -15.39 -5.06 -1.89
CA THR A 45 -16.72 -4.47 -2.06
C THR A 45 -17.85 -5.19 -1.32
N GLN A 46 -17.64 -6.46 -0.96
CA GLN A 46 -18.59 -7.30 -0.21
C GLN A 46 -18.34 -7.27 1.30
N SER A 47 -17.28 -6.60 1.75
CA SER A 47 -16.78 -6.63 3.12
C SER A 47 -16.37 -8.03 3.60
N GLU A 48 -16.05 -8.96 2.67
CA GLU A 48 -15.72 -10.34 2.98
C GLU A 48 -14.25 -10.48 3.39
N TRP A 49 -13.34 -9.81 2.68
CA TRP A 49 -11.90 -9.86 2.88
C TRP A 49 -11.29 -8.49 3.16
N VAL A 50 -10.36 -8.46 4.11
CA VAL A 50 -9.41 -7.37 4.32
C VAL A 50 -8.09 -7.74 3.65
N TYR A 51 -7.63 -6.90 2.74
CA TYR A 51 -6.35 -6.99 2.03
C TYR A 51 -5.36 -6.06 2.70
N TYR A 52 -4.13 -6.51 2.95
CA TYR A 52 -3.16 -5.71 3.67
C TYR A 52 -1.72 -6.16 3.43
N GLY A 53 -0.77 -5.30 3.77
CA GLY A 53 0.63 -5.70 3.98
C GLY A 53 1.47 -4.54 4.51
N ALA A 54 2.64 -4.87 5.07
CA ALA A 54 3.59 -3.85 5.52
C ALA A 54 4.12 -3.01 4.35
N SER A 55 4.31 -1.70 4.52
CA SER A 55 4.78 -0.82 3.44
C SER A 55 6.06 -1.38 2.79
N GLN A 56 7.08 -1.71 3.59
CA GLN A 56 8.26 -2.45 3.12
C GLN A 56 8.05 -3.97 3.17
N SER A 57 7.20 -4.51 2.31
CA SER A 57 7.07 -5.95 2.06
C SER A 57 6.81 -6.21 0.59
N THR A 58 7.19 -7.40 0.13
CA THR A 58 6.93 -7.86 -1.24
C THR A 58 5.66 -8.71 -1.38
N SER A 59 4.90 -8.85 -0.29
CA SER A 59 3.72 -9.72 -0.23
C SER A 59 2.45 -8.95 0.09
N LEU A 60 1.39 -9.25 -0.65
CA LEU A 60 0.03 -8.85 -0.32
C LEU A 60 -0.69 -10.02 0.35
N TRP A 61 -1.26 -9.76 1.52
CA TRP A 61 -1.99 -10.72 2.33
C TRP A 61 -3.48 -10.38 2.34
N ARG A 62 -4.30 -11.35 2.69
CA ARG A 62 -5.71 -11.13 3.03
C ARG A 62 -6.16 -12.03 4.16
N ILE A 63 -7.23 -11.62 4.83
CA ILE A 63 -7.91 -12.40 5.85
C ILE A 63 -9.40 -12.06 5.83
N ARG A 64 -10.28 -13.01 6.14
CA ARG A 64 -11.71 -12.74 6.20
C ARG A 64 -12.01 -11.72 7.29
N THR A 65 -12.86 -10.75 7.00
CA THR A 65 -13.34 -9.76 7.97
C THR A 65 -13.97 -10.45 9.18
N ALA A 66 -14.72 -11.53 8.95
CA ALA A 66 -15.36 -12.33 10.00
C ALA A 66 -14.35 -12.93 10.99
N ASP A 67 -13.17 -13.33 10.53
CA ASP A 67 -12.13 -13.90 11.39
C ASP A 67 -11.44 -12.82 12.23
N LEU A 68 -11.12 -11.67 11.60
CA LEU A 68 -10.52 -10.53 12.29
C LEU A 68 -11.37 -10.02 13.46
N VAL A 69 -12.70 -10.01 13.32
CA VAL A 69 -13.61 -9.54 14.37
C VAL A 69 -14.01 -10.63 15.38
N ASN A 70 -13.71 -11.90 15.10
CA ASN A 70 -14.09 -13.01 15.97
C ASN A 70 -13.20 -13.11 17.22
N ALA A 71 -13.69 -12.55 18.33
CA ALA A 71 -13.01 -12.52 19.63
C ALA A 71 -12.72 -13.91 20.24
N SER A 72 -13.38 -14.96 19.76
CA SER A 72 -13.20 -16.34 20.27
C SER A 72 -12.04 -17.09 19.63
N LEU A 73 -11.47 -16.60 18.52
CA LEU A 73 -10.28 -17.21 17.92
C LEU A 73 -9.03 -16.88 18.76
N SER A 74 -8.23 -17.90 19.04
CA SER A 74 -6.86 -17.73 19.50
C SER A 74 -5.99 -17.09 18.41
N ASP A 75 -4.84 -16.55 18.81
CA ASP A 75 -3.88 -15.96 17.85
C ASP A 75 -3.38 -16.99 16.83
N ALA A 76 -3.23 -18.25 17.24
CA ALA A 76 -2.81 -19.35 16.35
C ALA A 76 -3.89 -19.68 15.30
N GLU A 77 -5.16 -19.74 15.72
CA GLU A 77 -6.28 -19.96 14.81
C GLU A 77 -6.53 -18.79 13.88
N LEU A 78 -6.34 -17.56 14.35
CA LEU A 78 -6.44 -16.37 13.51
C LEU A 78 -5.31 -16.35 12.47
N THR A 79 -4.08 -16.65 12.91
CA THR A 79 -2.88 -16.68 12.06
C THR A 79 -2.99 -17.73 10.95
N SER A 80 -3.55 -18.90 11.23
CA SER A 80 -3.72 -19.96 10.23
C SER A 80 -4.76 -19.64 9.15
N ARG A 81 -5.57 -18.59 9.34
CA ARG A 81 -6.57 -18.11 8.38
C ARG A 81 -6.07 -16.98 7.48
N ILE A 82 -4.83 -16.52 7.68
CA ILE A 82 -4.21 -15.52 6.80
C ILE A 82 -3.82 -16.19 5.49
N GLU A 83 -4.26 -15.60 4.38
CA GLU A 83 -3.94 -16.06 3.04
C GLU A 83 -2.97 -15.10 2.35
N ARG A 84 -2.03 -15.66 1.60
CA ARG A 84 -1.23 -14.86 0.66
C ARG A 84 -2.07 -14.62 -0.59
N TYR A 85 -2.23 -13.37 -0.98
CA TYR A 85 -2.98 -13.02 -2.19
C TYR A 85 -2.09 -12.91 -3.42
N GLY A 86 -0.91 -12.32 -3.29
CA GLY A 86 -0.01 -12.13 -4.43
C GLY A 86 1.28 -11.40 -4.06
N ASP A 87 2.12 -11.21 -5.09
CA ASP A 87 3.31 -10.37 -5.00
C ASP A 87 2.94 -8.90 -5.20
N ARG A 88 3.69 -7.99 -4.58
CA ARG A 88 3.58 -6.55 -4.84
C ARG A 88 4.90 -5.83 -4.58
N PRO A 89 5.13 -4.64 -5.15
CA PRO A 89 6.27 -3.79 -4.77
C PRO A 89 6.06 -3.20 -3.36
N ILE A 90 7.11 -2.50 -2.89
CA ILE A 90 6.98 -1.58 -1.76
C ILE A 90 5.97 -0.50 -2.15
N CYS A 91 5.00 -0.26 -1.28
CA CYS A 91 3.93 0.68 -1.53
C CYS A 91 3.55 1.46 -0.28
N ASP A 92 2.74 2.49 -0.50
CA ASP A 92 2.05 3.23 0.54
C ASP A 92 0.61 2.66 0.64
N GLY A 93 -0.40 3.39 0.14
CA GLY A 93 -1.78 2.93 0.08
C GLY A 93 -2.12 1.88 -0.99
N ILE A 94 -3.25 1.20 -0.77
CA ILE A 94 -3.86 0.25 -1.72
C ILE A 94 -5.38 0.45 -1.75
N THR A 95 -6.04 0.04 -2.84
CA THR A 95 -7.50 -0.07 -2.93
C THR A 95 -7.90 -1.25 -3.81
N ILE A 96 -9.17 -1.65 -3.82
CA ILE A 96 -9.64 -2.85 -4.56
C ILE A 96 -10.95 -2.60 -5.29
N ASP A 97 -11.08 -3.11 -6.52
CA ASP A 97 -12.36 -3.11 -7.23
C ASP A 97 -13.20 -4.38 -6.99
N GLY A 98 -14.44 -4.37 -7.45
CA GLY A 98 -15.36 -5.50 -7.32
C GLY A 98 -15.03 -6.71 -8.19
N SER A 99 -13.93 -6.69 -8.94
CA SER A 99 -13.41 -7.85 -9.67
C SER A 99 -12.17 -8.45 -9.00
N GLY A 100 -11.78 -7.95 -7.83
CA GLY A 100 -10.63 -8.45 -7.07
C GLY A 100 -9.30 -7.88 -7.54
N ASN A 101 -9.28 -6.83 -8.36
CA ASN A 101 -8.02 -6.18 -8.73
C ASN A 101 -7.61 -5.23 -7.59
N VAL A 102 -6.45 -5.50 -6.97
CA VAL A 102 -5.91 -4.64 -5.90
C VAL A 102 -4.92 -3.65 -6.51
N TYR A 103 -5.29 -2.38 -6.52
CA TYR A 103 -4.46 -1.28 -7.00
C TYR A 103 -3.41 -0.92 -5.95
N ILE A 104 -2.18 -0.72 -6.40
CA ILE A 104 -1.00 -0.52 -5.55
C ILE A 104 -0.32 0.81 -5.91
N THR A 105 0.04 1.61 -4.91
CA THR A 105 0.93 2.76 -5.09
C THR A 105 2.39 2.30 -5.12
N ASP A 106 2.91 1.94 -6.30
CA ASP A 106 4.31 1.50 -6.46
C ASP A 106 5.26 2.71 -6.37
N ILE A 107 5.64 3.05 -5.12
CA ILE A 107 6.45 4.22 -4.80
C ILE A 107 7.89 4.11 -5.34
N THR A 108 8.36 2.89 -5.61
CA THR A 108 9.71 2.65 -6.12
C THR A 108 9.83 2.78 -7.64
N ASN A 109 8.71 2.67 -8.37
CA ASN A 109 8.68 2.77 -9.84
C ASN A 109 7.94 3.99 -10.39
N TYR A 110 7.52 4.92 -9.55
CA TYR A 110 6.71 6.07 -9.94
C TYR A 110 5.41 5.67 -10.63
N ALA A 111 4.72 4.68 -10.05
CA ALA A 111 3.67 3.95 -10.75
C ALA A 111 2.45 3.67 -9.88
N ILE A 112 1.32 3.48 -10.56
CA ILE A 112 0.19 2.72 -10.04
C ILE A 112 0.24 1.34 -10.69
N GLY A 113 0.31 0.32 -9.86
CA GLY A 113 0.24 -1.07 -10.29
C GLY A 113 -1.06 -1.74 -9.87
N VAL A 114 -1.20 -2.99 -10.26
CA VAL A 114 -2.34 -3.82 -9.91
C VAL A 114 -1.89 -5.25 -9.64
N VAL A 115 -2.38 -5.83 -8.53
CA VAL A 115 -2.34 -7.26 -8.25
C VAL A 115 -3.68 -7.85 -8.68
N GLU A 116 -3.64 -8.69 -9.71
CA GLU A 116 -4.83 -9.34 -10.27
C GLU A 116 -5.26 -10.53 -9.38
N PRO A 117 -6.50 -11.05 -9.51
CA PRO A 117 -6.96 -12.21 -8.74
C PRO A 117 -6.11 -13.48 -8.87
N SER A 118 -5.27 -13.57 -9.91
CA SER A 118 -4.29 -14.65 -10.05
C SER A 118 -3.07 -14.49 -9.12
N GLY A 119 -2.97 -13.38 -8.39
CA GLY A 119 -1.82 -13.01 -7.54
C GLY A 119 -0.66 -12.33 -8.28
N ASN A 120 -0.82 -12.05 -9.58
CA ASN A 120 0.21 -11.44 -10.40
C ASN A 120 0.18 -9.92 -10.30
N TYR A 121 1.34 -9.31 -10.07
CA TYR A 121 1.54 -7.88 -10.15
C TYR A 121 1.88 -7.42 -11.57
N ARG A 122 1.31 -6.29 -11.99
CA ARG A 122 1.80 -5.52 -13.15
C ARG A 122 1.62 -4.02 -12.96
N VAL A 123 2.49 -3.24 -13.61
CA VAL A 123 2.33 -1.79 -13.70
C VAL A 123 1.13 -1.47 -14.60
N LEU A 124 0.25 -0.58 -14.13
CA LEU A 124 -0.92 -0.09 -14.89
C LEU A 124 -0.64 1.29 -15.48
N LEU A 125 -0.04 2.18 -14.68
CA LEU A 125 0.31 3.55 -15.07
C LEU A 125 1.68 3.89 -14.49
N LYS A 126 2.48 4.64 -15.23
CA LYS A 126 3.78 5.15 -14.77
C LYS A 126 3.94 6.59 -15.23
N ASP A 127 4.31 7.46 -14.30
CA ASP A 127 4.60 8.87 -14.58
C ASP A 127 5.55 9.43 -13.52
N GLU A 128 6.80 9.70 -13.91
CA GLU A 128 7.86 10.16 -13.00
C GLU A 128 7.66 11.59 -12.49
N LYS A 129 6.71 12.34 -13.05
CA LYS A 129 6.39 13.71 -12.64
C LYS A 129 5.16 13.77 -11.74
N LEU A 130 4.11 13.02 -12.07
CA LEU A 130 2.85 13.04 -11.33
C LEU A 130 2.82 12.03 -10.19
N LEU A 131 3.50 10.89 -10.35
CA LEU A 131 3.50 9.80 -9.38
C LEU A 131 4.86 9.71 -8.68
N VAL A 132 5.44 10.85 -8.29
CA VAL A 132 6.72 10.88 -7.56
C VAL A 132 6.62 10.13 -6.22
N TRP A 133 5.47 10.25 -5.56
CA TRP A 133 5.07 9.43 -4.42
C TRP A 133 3.55 9.34 -4.41
N PRO A 134 2.94 8.34 -5.06
CA PRO A 134 1.53 8.06 -4.88
C PRO A 134 1.31 7.52 -3.46
N ASP A 135 0.37 8.09 -2.73
CA ASP A 135 0.14 7.81 -1.31
C ASP A 135 -1.18 7.05 -1.14
N GLY A 136 -2.29 7.77 -0.96
CA GLY A 136 -3.63 7.22 -0.80
C GLY A 136 -4.43 7.17 -2.10
N MET A 137 -5.33 6.20 -2.19
CA MET A 137 -6.27 6.02 -3.30
C MET A 137 -7.70 5.86 -2.81
N SER A 138 -8.67 6.36 -3.57
CA SER A 138 -10.08 6.02 -3.34
C SER A 138 -10.91 6.08 -4.62
N PHE A 139 -11.93 5.24 -4.72
CA PHE A 139 -12.87 5.25 -5.84
C PHE A 139 -13.81 6.45 -5.76
N GLY A 140 -14.02 7.10 -6.90
CA GLY A 140 -15.07 8.07 -7.13
C GLY A 140 -16.34 7.44 -7.73
N PRO A 141 -17.47 8.17 -7.72
CA PRO A 141 -18.75 7.70 -8.26
C PRO A 141 -18.79 7.61 -9.79
N ASP A 142 -17.76 8.12 -10.47
CA ASP A 142 -17.63 8.24 -11.92
C ASP A 142 -16.84 7.09 -12.56
N GLY A 143 -16.48 6.06 -11.79
CA GLY A 143 -15.67 4.92 -12.28
C GLY A 143 -14.18 5.24 -12.41
N TYR A 144 -13.71 6.26 -11.70
CA TYR A 144 -12.30 6.61 -11.57
C TYR A 144 -11.79 6.30 -10.16
N ILE A 145 -10.49 6.03 -10.05
CA ILE A 145 -9.75 6.06 -8.79
C ILE A 145 -9.01 7.40 -8.73
N TYR A 146 -9.14 8.08 -7.61
CA TYR A 146 -8.44 9.31 -7.28
C TYR A 146 -7.22 8.97 -6.43
N VAL A 147 -6.09 9.60 -6.72
CA VAL A 147 -4.80 9.34 -6.07
C VAL A 147 -4.20 10.65 -5.61
N VAL A 148 -3.77 10.70 -4.35
CA VAL A 148 -2.95 11.81 -3.85
C VAL A 148 -1.48 11.49 -4.10
N ALA A 149 -0.73 12.44 -4.66
CA ALA A 149 0.72 12.35 -4.78
C ALA A 149 1.40 13.53 -4.10
N ASN A 150 2.17 13.26 -3.05
CA ASN A 150 2.58 14.25 -2.05
C ASN A 150 4.11 14.40 -1.89
N GLN A 151 4.91 13.65 -2.66
CA GLN A 151 6.37 13.68 -2.58
C GLN A 151 6.92 13.33 -1.18
N LEU A 152 6.30 12.40 -0.45
CA LEU A 152 6.62 12.13 0.97
C LEU A 152 8.09 11.79 1.24
N HIS A 153 8.77 11.07 0.34
CA HIS A 153 10.23 10.82 0.42
C HIS A 153 11.10 12.09 0.50
N LEU A 154 10.59 13.25 0.10
CA LEU A 154 11.29 14.53 0.19
C LEU A 154 10.99 15.29 1.49
N SER A 155 10.15 14.74 2.37
CA SER A 155 9.85 15.33 3.67
C SER A 155 11.03 15.21 4.65
N PRO A 156 11.09 16.05 5.70
CA PRO A 156 12.16 16.00 6.71
C PRO A 156 12.42 14.62 7.30
N VAL A 157 11.35 13.84 7.53
CA VAL A 157 11.41 12.51 8.15
C VAL A 157 12.26 11.54 7.34
N PHE A 158 12.25 11.67 6.01
CA PHE A 158 12.94 10.76 5.10
C PHE A 158 14.20 11.37 4.46
N ASN A 159 14.59 12.56 4.91
CA ASN A 159 15.63 13.33 4.27
C ASN A 159 16.44 14.16 5.28
N MET A 160 16.92 13.49 6.34
CA MET A 160 17.86 14.05 7.33
C MET A 160 17.39 15.39 7.92
N GLY A 161 16.11 15.50 8.25
CA GLY A 161 15.51 16.71 8.83
C GLY A 161 15.25 17.85 7.83
N LYS A 162 15.55 17.68 6.53
CA LYS A 162 15.37 18.73 5.51
C LYS A 162 14.15 18.46 4.63
N ASN A 163 13.27 19.45 4.53
CA ASN A 163 12.17 19.40 3.54
C ASN A 163 12.70 19.81 2.16
N LEU A 164 12.67 18.88 1.20
CA LEU A 164 12.99 19.12 -0.21
C LEU A 164 11.75 19.05 -1.11
N SER A 165 10.56 18.78 -0.55
CA SER A 165 9.33 18.80 -1.32
C SER A 165 9.01 20.22 -1.79
N THR A 166 8.46 20.33 -2.99
CA THR A 166 8.03 21.63 -3.53
C THR A 166 6.65 21.50 -4.18
N PRO A 167 5.74 22.47 -3.98
CA PRO A 167 4.47 22.46 -4.69
C PRO A 167 4.70 22.60 -6.21
N PRO A 168 3.77 22.11 -7.04
CA PRO A 168 2.48 21.54 -6.65
C PRO A 168 2.54 20.09 -6.13
N TYR A 169 1.64 19.77 -5.21
CA TYR A 169 1.22 18.40 -4.91
C TYR A 169 0.00 18.07 -5.78
N TYR A 170 -0.23 16.79 -6.05
CA TYR A 170 -1.24 16.40 -7.03
C TYR A 170 -2.38 15.59 -6.41
N LEU A 171 -3.58 15.88 -6.90
CA LEU A 171 -4.70 14.95 -6.92
C LEU A 171 -4.90 14.54 -8.38
N VAL A 172 -4.56 13.29 -8.72
CA VAL A 172 -4.74 12.73 -10.06
C VAL A 172 -5.85 11.69 -10.05
N ARG A 173 -6.35 11.31 -11.23
CA ARG A 173 -7.30 10.22 -11.35
C ARG A 173 -7.07 9.39 -12.59
N PHE A 174 -7.46 8.13 -12.53
CA PHE A 174 -7.44 7.22 -13.67
C PHE A 174 -8.68 6.32 -13.67
N LYS A 175 -9.03 5.81 -14.85
CA LYS A 175 -10.20 4.93 -14.99
C LYS A 175 -9.88 3.56 -14.41
N SER A 176 -10.73 3.05 -13.53
CA SER A 176 -10.54 1.72 -12.95
C SER A 176 -10.83 0.60 -13.95
N LEU A 177 -10.24 -0.57 -13.72
CA LEU A 177 -10.46 -1.78 -14.52
C LEU A 177 -11.87 -2.34 -14.30
N ALA A 178 -12.37 -2.29 -13.07
CA ALA A 178 -13.77 -2.57 -12.73
C ALA A 178 -14.32 -1.56 -11.71
N LYS A 179 -15.64 -1.62 -11.46
CA LYS A 179 -16.29 -0.74 -10.47
C LYS A 179 -15.80 -1.10 -9.06
N GLY A 180 -15.45 -0.09 -8.26
CA GLY A 180 -15.18 -0.23 -6.83
C GLY A 180 -16.23 0.46 -5.96
N ALA A 181 -16.06 0.38 -4.65
CA ALA A 181 -16.92 1.07 -3.68
C ALA A 181 -16.40 2.49 -3.43
N VAL A 182 -17.27 3.50 -3.57
CA VAL A 182 -16.91 4.92 -3.42
C VAL A 182 -16.48 5.25 -1.98
N GLY A 183 -15.39 6.02 -1.83
CA GLY A 183 -14.93 6.54 -0.54
C GLY A 183 -14.34 5.50 0.42
N ARG A 184 -14.04 4.32 -0.09
CA ARG A 184 -13.41 3.22 0.64
C ARG A 184 -11.91 3.18 0.34
#